data_AF-A0A971EF55-F1
#
_entry.id   AF-A0A971EF55-F1
#
_cell.length_a   1.000
_cell.length_b   1.000
_cell.length_c   1.000
_cell.angle_alpha   90.00
_cell.angle_beta   90.00
_cell.angle_gamma   90.00
#
_symmetry.space_group_name_H-M   'P 1'
#
loop_
_entity.id
_entity.type
_entity.pdbx_description
1 polymer ?
#
loop_
_entity_poly.entity_id
_entity_poly.type
_entity_poly.pdbx_seq_one_letter_code
_entity_poly.pdbx_strand_id
1 'polypeptide(L)' 'MLGREFRITTTQDYNNIYRDGEKFPGKYLILYVAKNQLGHNLYGIVTSHKVGKAVVRNRIKRRLRA' A
#
# COMPACT_ATOMS: atom_id res chain seq x y z
N MET A 1 -7.37 13.46 -1.20
CA MET A 1 -6.27 12.64 -0.64
C MET A 1 -6.82 11.80 0.49
N LEU A 2 -6.51 10.50 0.54
CA LEU A 2 -6.94 9.59 1.61
C LEU A 2 -6.75 10.19 3.01
N GLY A 3 -7.81 10.18 3.83
CA GLY A 3 -7.76 10.54 5.25
C GLY A 3 -6.75 9.69 6.03
N ARG A 4 -6.38 10.12 7.24
CA ARG A 4 -5.40 9.42 8.07
C ARG A 4 -5.94 8.07 8.55
N GLU A 5 -7.22 8.02 8.82
CA GLU A 5 -8.04 6.88 9.24
C GLU A 5 -8.11 5.75 8.20
N PHE A 6 -7.81 6.05 6.93
CA PHE A 6 -7.79 5.08 5.83
C PHE A 6 -6.37 4.61 5.48
N ARG A 7 -5.34 4.88 6.31
CA ARG A 7 -3.95 4.59 5.99
C ARG A 7 -3.35 3.54 6.90
N ILE A 8 -2.61 2.61 6.30
CA ILE A 8 -1.75 1.68 7.03
C ILE A 8 -0.44 2.40 7.38
N THR A 9 -0.15 2.53 8.66
CA THR A 9 1.03 3.26 9.17
C THR A 9 2.02 2.38 9.90
N THR A 10 1.59 1.24 10.44
CA THR A 10 2.46 0.39 11.28
C THR A 10 3.16 -0.69 10.46
N THR A 11 4.42 -0.96 10.77
CA THR A 11 5.19 -2.05 10.15
C THR A 11 4.54 -3.41 10.40
N GLN A 12 3.91 -3.60 11.56
CA GLN A 12 3.25 -4.85 11.92
C GLN A 12 2.09 -5.15 10.96
N ASP A 13 1.28 -4.15 10.60
CA ASP A 13 0.19 -4.33 9.64
C ASP A 13 0.70 -4.74 8.27
N TYR A 14 1.77 -4.09 7.79
CA TYR A 14 2.40 -4.48 6.52
C TYR A 14 2.89 -5.93 6.56
N ASN A 15 3.56 -6.33 7.64
CA ASN A 15 4.07 -7.70 7.80
C ASN A 15 2.93 -8.73 7.84
N ASN A 16 1.84 -8.44 8.55
CA ASN A 16 0.66 -9.31 8.59
C ASN A 16 0.05 -9.46 7.20
N ILE A 17 -0.09 -8.36 6.44
CA ILE A 17 -0.63 -8.39 5.07
C ILE A 17 0.27 -9.19 4.12
N TYR A 18 1.60 -9.10 4.27
CA TYR A 18 2.51 -9.88 3.42
C TYR A 18 2.51 -11.37 3.74
N ARG A 19 2.28 -11.74 5.00
CA ARG A 19 2.29 -13.13 5.45
C ARG A 19 0.95 -13.82 5.22
N ASP A 20 -0.14 -13.16 5.59
CA ASP A 20 -1.48 -13.76 5.69
C ASP A 20 -2.45 -13.24 4.62
N GLY A 21 -2.06 -12.20 3.86
CA GLY A 21 -2.89 -11.59 2.83
C GLY A 21 -2.78 -12.31 1.48
N GLU A 22 -3.85 -12.18 0.69
CA GLU A 22 -3.90 -12.66 -0.68
C GLU A 22 -3.15 -11.71 -1.63
N LYS A 23 -2.41 -12.29 -2.58
CA LYS A 23 -1.57 -11.56 -3.52
C LYS A 23 -2.19 -11.57 -4.92
N PHE A 24 -2.38 -10.37 -5.49
CA PHE A 24 -2.87 -10.17 -6.85
C PHE A 24 -1.79 -9.47 -7.68
N PRO A 25 -0.99 -10.21 -8.46
CA PRO A 25 0.00 -9.62 -9.34
C PRO A 25 -0.68 -8.94 -10.54
N GLY A 26 -0.32 -7.69 -10.80
CA GLY A 26 -0.70 -6.95 -11.99
C GLY A 26 0.51 -6.50 -12.81
N LYS A 27 0.26 -5.88 -13.97
CA LYS A 27 1.31 -5.43 -14.89
C LYS A 27 2.26 -4.39 -14.27
N TYR A 28 1.74 -3.49 -13.44
CA TYR A 28 2.49 -2.33 -12.91
C TYR A 28 2.66 -2.35 -11.39
N LEU A 29 1.88 -3.17 -10.69
CA LEU A 29 1.85 -3.24 -9.24
C LEU A 29 1.39 -4.63 -8.80
N ILE A 30 1.68 -4.96 -7.55
CA ILE A 30 1.18 -6.15 -6.87
C ILE A 30 0.27 -5.64 -5.75
N LEU A 31 -0.98 -6.08 -5.72
CA LEU A 31 -1.88 -5.81 -4.61
C LEU A 31 -1.77 -6.93 -3.59
N TYR A 32 -1.68 -6.54 -2.32
CA TYR A 32 -1.88 -7.44 -1.20
C TYR A 32 -3.16 -7.03 -0.48
N VAL A 33 -4.02 -8.00 -0.21
CA VAL A 33 -5.32 -7.78 0.41
C VAL A 33 -5.47 -8.71 1.60
N ALA A 34 -5.77 -8.17 2.76
CA ALA A 34 -6.12 -8.94 3.95
C ALA A 34 -7.43 -8.39 4.52
N LYS A 35 -8.28 -9.28 5.03
CA LYS A 35 -9.48 -8.86 5.75
C LYS A 35 -9.07 -8.14 7.03
N ASN A 36 -9.76 -7.05 7.33
CA ASN A 36 -9.66 -6.35 8.60
C ASN A 36 -11.03 -6.36 9.29
N GLN A 37 -11.07 -5.97 10.56
CA GLN A 37 -12.29 -5.96 11.37
C GLN A 37 -12.95 -4.57 11.43
N LEU A 38 -12.57 -3.67 10.52
CA LEU A 38 -13.09 -2.32 10.42
C LEU A 38 -14.24 -2.28 9.40
N GLY A 39 -15.12 -1.29 9.54
CA GLY A 39 -16.17 -1.02 8.55
C GLY A 39 -15.65 -0.40 7.25
N HIS A 40 -14.33 -0.33 7.05
CA HIS A 40 -13.69 0.34 5.93
C HIS A 40 -12.31 -0.25 5.59
N ASN A 41 -11.83 0.08 4.40
CA ASN A 41 -10.51 -0.35 3.93
C ASN A 41 -9.41 0.58 4.41
N LEU A 42 -8.25 -0.01 4.74
CA LEU A 42 -7.00 0.71 4.96
C LEU A 42 -6.08 0.51 3.76
N TYR A 43 -5.36 1.57 3.39
CA TYR A 43 -4.49 1.56 2.23
C TYR A 43 -3.04 1.84 2.63
N GLY A 44 -2.15 0.99 2.13
CA GLY A 44 -0.70 1.14 2.22
C GLY A 44 -0.09 1.19 0.83
N ILE A 45 0.89 2.07 0.62
CA ILE A 45 1.59 2.18 -0.67
C ILE A 45 3.08 2.06 -0.44
N VAL A 46 3.65 0.98 -0.97
CA VAL A 46 5.07 0.68 -0.90
C VAL A 46 5.69 0.84 -2.29
N THR A 47 6.83 1.53 -2.35
CA THR A 47 7.60 1.71 -3.58
C THR A 47 9.04 1.30 -3.33
N SER A 48 9.55 0.35 -4.11
CA SER A 48 10.95 -0.08 -4.01
C SER A 48 11.92 1.07 -4.37
N HIS A 49 13.13 1.02 -3.83
CA HIS A 49 14.24 1.88 -4.28
C HIS A 49 14.58 1.66 -5.76
N LYS A 50 14.28 0.47 -6.31
CA LYS A 50 14.50 0.13 -7.73
C LYS A 50 13.65 0.96 -8.70
N VAL A 51 12.53 1.53 -8.23
CA VAL A 51 11.61 2.34 -9.04
C VAL A 51 12.25 3.67 -9.49
N GLY A 52 13.25 4.16 -8.77
CA GLY A 52 13.99 5.37 -9.11
C GLY A 52 14.21 6.31 -7.92
N LYS A 53 14.65 7.53 -8.23
CA LYS A 53 14.94 8.57 -7.21
C LYS A 53 13.67 8.99 -6.44
N ALA A 54 13.87 9.66 -5.30
CA ALA A 54 12.80 10.09 -4.40
C ALA A 54 11.65 10.82 -5.10
N VAL A 55 11.95 11.73 -6.04
CA VAL A 55 10.95 12.50 -6.79
C VAL A 55 10.01 11.59 -7.59
N VAL A 56 10.54 10.58 -8.28
CA VAL A 56 9.75 9.62 -9.07
C VAL A 56 8.84 8.79 -8.16
N ARG A 57 9.40 8.26 -7.07
CA ARG A 57 8.63 7.46 -6.09
C ARG A 57 7.50 8.28 -5.45
N ASN A 58 7.78 9.52 -5.06
CA ASN A 58 6.79 10.40 -4.44
C ASN A 58 5.68 10.79 -5.43
N ARG A 59 6.01 11.00 -6.71
CA ARG A 59 5.01 11.22 -7.77
C ARG A 59 4.08 10.01 -7.92
N ILE A 60 4.62 8.79 -7.94
CA ILE A 60 3.83 7.55 -8.04
C ILE A 60 2.91 7.41 -6.83
N LYS A 61 3.44 7.52 -5.60
CA LYS A 61 2.61 7.43 -4.38
C LYS A 61 1.49 8.46 -4.38
N ARG A 62 1.74 9.69 -4.85
CA ARG A 62 0.70 10.73 -4.96
C ARG A 62 -0.38 10.37 -5.96
N ARG A 63 -0.02 9.84 -7.14
CA ARG A 63 -0.99 9.39 -8.16
C ARG A 63 -1.88 8.25 -7.66
N LEU A 64 -1.32 7.33 -6.87
CA LEU A 64 -2.06 6.22 -6.27
C LEU A 64 -2.96 6.63 -5.08
N ARG A 65 -2.80 7.86 -4.55
CA ARG A 65 -3.62 8.40 -3.44
C ARG A 65 -4.68 9.41 -3.89
N ALA A 66 -4.64 9.80 -5.17
CA ALA A 66 -5.56 10.76 -5.76
C ALA A 66 -6.94 10.12 -5.86
#